data_AF-A0A4R0R703-F1
#
_entry.id   AF-A0A4R0R703-F1
#
_cell.length_a   1.000
_cell.length_b   1.000
_cell.length_c   1.000
_cell.angle_alpha   90.00
_cell.angle_beta   90.00
_cell.angle_gamma   90.00
#
_symmetry.space_group_name_H-M   'P 1'
#
loop_
_entity.id
_entity.type
_entity.pdbx_description
1 polymer ?
#
loop_
_entity_poly.entity_id
_entity_poly.type
_entity_poly.pdbx_seq_one_letter_code
_entity_poly.pdbx_strand_id
1 'polypeptide(L)' 'MNEQAFLDLVEKPGHVLITATGVDAVNAEAKRQGLRLPAIGYWSPDDVCFRKPPQGDCNGLFRR' A
#
# COMPACT_ATOMS: atom_id res chain seq x y z
N MET A 1 -1.90 9.44 -4.91
CA MET A 1 -0.46 9.57 -5.29
C MET A 1 -0.36 9.27 -6.78
N ASN A 2 0.53 9.91 -7.55
CA ASN A 2 0.78 9.47 -8.93
C ASN A 2 1.79 8.32 -8.94
N GLU A 3 1.88 7.59 -10.05
CA GLU A 3 2.72 6.38 -10.15
C GLU A 3 4.21 6.67 -9.91
N GLN A 4 4.76 7.71 -10.54
CA GLN A 4 6.19 8.03 -10.38
C GLN A 4 6.57 8.33 -8.92
N ALA A 5 5.78 9.16 -8.22
CA ALA A 5 6.02 9.46 -6.81
C ALA A 5 5.90 8.21 -5.93
N PHE A 6 5.09 7.23 -6.32
CA PHE A 6 4.99 5.96 -5.62
C PHE A 6 6.25 5.11 -5.83
N LEU A 7 6.70 4.96 -7.08
CA LEU A 7 7.91 4.22 -7.44
C LEU A 7 9.16 4.81 -6.75
N ASP A 8 9.29 6.13 -6.75
CA ASP A 8 10.39 6.83 -6.06
C ASP A 8 10.43 6.54 -4.56
N LEU A 9 9.29 6.20 -3.94
CA LEU A 9 9.23 5.82 -2.53
C LEU A 9 9.51 4.33 -2.33
N VAL A 10 9.11 3.46 -3.25
CA VAL A 10 9.41 2.01 -3.21
C VAL A 10 10.93 1.77 -3.24
N GLU A 11 11.67 2.57 -4.00
CA GLU A 11 13.13 2.45 -4.11
C GLU A 11 13.89 2.90 -2.86
N LYS A 12 13.23 3.58 -1.91
CA LYS A 12 13.91 4.06 -0.69
C LYS A 12 14.18 2.91 0.30
N PRO A 13 15.38 2.86 0.88
CA PRO A 13 15.72 1.82 1.86
C PRO A 13 14.84 1.93 3.12
N GLY A 14 14.54 0.77 3.72
CA GLY A 14 13.72 0.69 4.94
C GLY A 14 12.21 0.78 4.70
N HIS A 15 11.78 0.88 3.45
CA HIS A 15 10.38 0.76 3.09
C HIS A 15 9.99 -0.68 2.74
N VAL A 16 8.74 -1.03 3.02
CA VAL A 16 8.14 -2.32 2.73
C VAL A 16 6.90 -2.11 1.88
N LEU A 17 6.87 -2.75 0.72
CA LEU A 17 5.74 -2.76 -0.17
C LEU A 17 4.85 -3.97 0.15
N ILE A 18 3.56 -3.72 0.37
CA ILE A 18 2.55 -4.77 0.51
C ILE A 18 1.49 -4.56 -0.57
N THR A 19 1.15 -5.65 -1.27
CA THR A 19 0.10 -5.68 -2.28
C THR A 19 -0.99 -6.65 -1.85
N ALA A 20 -2.24 -6.20 -1.84
CA ALA A 20 -3.41 -7.04 -1.55
C ALA A 20 -4.70 -6.40 -2.11
N THR A 21 -5.78 -7.16 -2.17
CA THR A 21 -7.08 -6.67 -2.68
C THR A 21 -7.73 -5.68 -1.72
N GLY A 22 -7.62 -4.39 -2.03
CA GLY A 22 -8.15 -3.28 -1.22
C GLY A 22 -7.32 -2.90 0.02
N VAL A 23 -7.54 -1.68 0.51
CA VAL A 23 -6.77 -1.06 1.60
C VAL A 23 -6.83 -1.85 2.91
N ASP A 24 -7.97 -2.47 3.21
CA ASP A 24 -8.15 -3.22 4.46
C ASP A 24 -7.28 -4.47 4.50
N ALA A 25 -7.16 -5.18 3.37
CA ALA A 25 -6.31 -6.36 3.25
C ALA A 25 -4.82 -5.99 3.36
N VAL A 26 -4.42 -4.89 2.71
CA VAL A 26 -3.06 -4.32 2.80
C VAL A 26 -2.73 -3.98 4.25
N ASN A 27 -3.63 -3.29 4.95
CA ASN A 27 -3.41 -2.92 6.35
C ASN A 27 -3.41 -4.12 7.30
N ALA A 28 -4.22 -5.13 7.01
CA ALA A 28 -4.22 -6.36 7.79
C ALA A 28 -2.89 -7.11 7.65
N GLU A 29 -2.33 -7.19 6.44
CA GLU A 29 -1.01 -7.77 6.20
C GLU A 29 0.10 -6.96 6.86
N ALA A 30 0.06 -5.63 6.77
CA ALA A 30 1.03 -4.76 7.43
C ALA A 30 1.07 -4.99 8.94
N LYS A 31 -0.10 -5.12 9.59
CA LYS A 31 -0.18 -5.46 11.02
C LYS A 31 0.39 -6.84 11.32
N ARG A 32 0.13 -7.85 10.48
CA ARG A 32 0.68 -9.21 10.65
C ARG A 32 2.20 -9.23 10.58
N GLN A 33 2.79 -8.37 9.75
CA GLN A 33 4.24 -8.21 9.63
C GLN A 33 4.85 -7.28 10.70
N GLY A 34 4.04 -6.73 11.62
CA GLY A 34 4.51 -5.80 12.66
C GLY A 34 4.86 -4.40 12.16
N LEU A 35 4.42 -4.03 10.95
CA LEU A 35 4.72 -2.74 10.35
C LEU A 35 3.87 -1.62 10.96
N ARG A 36 4.43 -0.41 10.96
CA ARG A 36 3.76 0.75 11.53
C ARG A 36 2.69 1.32 10.60
N LEU A 37 1.50 1.53 11.13
CA LEU A 37 0.41 2.24 10.48
C LEU A 37 0.38 3.74 10.87
N PRO A 38 -0.19 4.63 10.03
CA PRO A 38 -0.68 4.34 8.68
C PRO A 38 0.48 4.09 7.69
N ALA A 39 0.16 3.56 6.51
CA ALA A 39 1.11 3.53 5.40
C ALA A 39 1.62 4.96 5.08
N ILE A 40 2.82 5.04 4.52
CA ILE A 40 3.36 6.26 3.91
C ILE A 40 2.45 6.69 2.75
N GLY A 41 1.93 5.72 1.99
CA GLY A 41 0.98 5.96 0.91
C GLY A 41 0.33 4.68 0.42
N TYR A 42 -0.83 4.85 -0.23
CA TYR A 42 -1.51 3.80 -0.97
C TYR A 42 -1.60 4.19 -2.44
N TRP A 43 -1.48 3.18 -3.30
CA TRP A 43 -1.54 3.37 -4.74
C TRP A 43 -2.10 2.13 -5.45
N SER A 44 -2.91 2.38 -6.46
CA SER A 44 -3.41 1.37 -7.40
C SER A 44 -3.55 2.03 -8.78
N PRO A 45 -3.30 1.31 -9.89
CA PRO A 45 -3.43 1.88 -11.24
C PRO A 45 -4.83 2.47 -11.51
N ASP A 46 -5.88 1.79 -11.05
CA ASP A 46 -7.28 2.11 -11.37
C ASP A 46 -8.00 2.95 -10.31
N ASP A 47 -7.26 3.50 -9.33
CA ASP A 47 -7.80 4.21 -8.17
C ASP A 47 -8.90 3.40 -7.43
N VAL A 48 -8.55 2.15 -7.12
CA VAL A 48 -9.45 1.13 -6.56
C VAL A 48 -9.17 0.77 -5.11
N CYS A 49 -8.02 1.19 -4.56
CA CYS A 49 -7.60 0.88 -3.18
C CYS A 49 -8.69 1.07 -2.11
N PHE A 50 -9.49 2.14 -2.22
CA PHE A 50 -10.50 2.53 -1.22
C PHE A 50 -11.94 2.24 -1.66
N ARG A 51 -12.14 1.57 -2.80
CA ARG A 51 -13.49 1.25 -3.29
C ARG A 51 -14.17 0.20 -2.41
N LYS A 52 -15.50 0.29 -2.36
CA LYS A 52 -16.37 -0.67 -1.67
C LYS A 52 -17.39 -1.20 -2.69
N PRO A 53 -17.43 -2.52 -2.95
CA PRO A 53 -16.52 -3.55 -2.44
C PRO A 53 -15.06 -3.35 -2.92
N PRO A 54 -14.07 -3.97 -2.26
CA PRO A 54 -12.68 -3.95 -2.73
C PRO A 54 -12.60 -4.42 -4.19
N GLN A 55 -11.88 -3.66 -5.01
CA GLN A 55 -11.68 -3.95 -6.42
C GLN A 55 -10.18 -3.97 -6.68
N GLY A 56 -9.69 -5.03 -7.32
CA GLY A 56 -8.30 -5.11 -7.78
C GLY A 56 -7.24 -4.96 -6.69
N ASP A 57 -5.99 -4.85 -7.14
CA ASP A 57 -4.84 -4.77 -6.27
C ASP A 57 -4.64 -3.35 -5.74
N CYS A 58 -4.37 -3.27 -4.44
CA CYS A 58 -3.92 -2.08 -3.76
C CYS A 58 -2.50 -2.29 -3.25
N ASN A 59 -1.66 -1.28 -3.44
CA ASN A 59 -0.30 -1.26 -2.92
C ASN A 59 -0.23 -0.30 -1.75
N GLY A 60 0.25 -0.76 -0.60
CA GLY A 60 0.58 0.08 0.55
C GLY A 60 2.08 0.06 0.78
N LEU A 61 2.65 1.25 1.01
CA LEU A 61 4.05 1.40 1.34
C LEU A 61 4.20 1.75 2.83
N PHE A 62 4.98 0.95 3.55
CA PHE A 62 5.16 1.05 4.99
C PHE A 62 6.62 1.29 5.35
N ARG A 63 6.86 1.77 6.56
CA ARG A 63 8.19 1.67 7.19
C ARG A 63 8.26 0.36 7.96
N ARG A 64 9.44 -0.27 7.96
CA ARG A 64 9.75 -1.30 8.96
C ARG A 64 9.63 -0.75 10.37
#